data_AF-A0A3M7D6Y0-F1
#
_entry.id   AF-A0A3M7D6Y0-F1
#
_cell.length_a   1.000
_cell.length_b   1.000
_cell.length_c   1.000
_cell.angle_alpha   90.00
_cell.angle_beta   90.00
_cell.angle_gamma   90.00
#
_symmetry.space_group_name_H-M   'P 1'
#
loop_
_entity.id
_entity.type
_entity.pdbx_description
1 polymer ?
#
loop_
_entity_poly.entity_id
_entity_poly.type
_entity_poly.pdbx_seq_one_letter_code
_entity_poly.pdbx_strand_id
1 'polypeptide(L)'
;MPAFPPETELPFKDPKALNDWLTYHDIDGSLTCVTVLHSADPDHSMGLRLEHTHSFSPDRENAGGHYHYDIESHDADTVEYEAYFNTAKMIYRIDRPEVHLERDLHD
;
A
#
# COMPACT_ATOMS: atom_id res chain seq x y z
N MET A 1 -10.23 -0.98 -4.11
CA MET A 1 -9.96 -1.33 -5.53
C MET A 1 -11.28 -1.68 -6.20
N PRO A 2 -11.57 -1.16 -7.40
CA PRO A 2 -12.74 -1.56 -8.20
C PRO A 2 -12.64 -3.00 -8.73
N ALA A 3 -13.67 -3.44 -9.49
CA ALA A 3 -13.57 -4.65 -10.28
C ALA A 3 -12.44 -4.53 -11.33
N PHE A 4 -11.78 -5.65 -11.64
CA PHE A 4 -10.74 -5.65 -12.67
C PHE A 4 -11.31 -5.26 -14.04
N PRO A 5 -10.53 -4.54 -14.87
CA PRO A 5 -10.87 -4.32 -16.27
C PRO A 5 -10.99 -5.65 -17.03
N PRO A 6 -11.66 -5.65 -18.20
CA PRO A 6 -11.65 -6.81 -19.10
C PRO A 6 -10.22 -7.25 -19.46
N GLU A 7 -10.00 -8.54 -19.71
CA GLU A 7 -8.69 -9.07 -20.08
C GLU A 7 -8.08 -8.38 -21.31
N THR A 8 -8.91 -7.86 -22.22
CA THR A 8 -8.48 -7.10 -23.40
C THR A 8 -7.81 -5.77 -23.09
N GLU A 9 -7.99 -5.26 -21.86
CA GLU A 9 -7.40 -4.01 -21.36
C GLU A 9 -6.22 -4.27 -20.41
N LEU A 10 -5.89 -5.54 -20.15
CA LEU A 10 -4.80 -5.97 -19.29
C LEU A 10 -3.61 -6.52 -20.11
N PRO A 11 -2.37 -6.47 -19.56
CA PRO A 11 -2.00 -5.81 -18.31
C PRO A 11 -2.10 -4.29 -18.42
N PHE A 12 -2.14 -3.59 -17.28
CA PHE A 12 -2.00 -2.14 -17.26
C PHE A 12 -0.71 -1.75 -17.98
N LYS A 13 -0.82 -0.81 -18.93
CA LYS A 13 0.29 -0.47 -19.84
C LYS A 13 1.39 0.33 -19.15
N ASP A 14 1.02 1.11 -18.15
CA ASP A 14 1.89 1.99 -17.39
C ASP A 14 1.32 2.26 -15.99
N PRO A 15 2.10 2.85 -15.07
CA PRO A 15 1.63 3.18 -13.72
C PRO A 15 0.46 4.16 -13.69
N LYS A 16 0.35 5.05 -14.69
CA LYS A 16 -0.77 6.00 -14.76
C LYS A 16 -2.08 5.26 -14.98
N ALA A 17 -2.12 4.28 -15.88
CA ALA A 17 -3.30 3.46 -16.13
C ALA A 17 -3.75 2.68 -14.88
N LEU A 18 -2.80 2.21 -14.06
CA LEU A 18 -3.10 1.60 -12.77
C LEU A 18 -3.70 2.63 -11.80
N ASN A 19 -3.06 3.79 -11.65
CA ASN A 19 -3.52 4.83 -10.72
C ASN A 19 -4.87 5.42 -11.13
N ASP A 20 -5.15 5.56 -12.43
CA ASP A 20 -6.46 5.98 -12.94
C ASP A 20 -7.57 4.94 -12.64
N TRP A 21 -7.22 3.66 -12.54
CA TRP A 21 -8.14 2.59 -12.14
C TRP A 21 -8.36 2.51 -10.62
N LEU A 22 -7.36 2.91 -9.83
CA LEU A 22 -7.50 3.01 -8.38
C LEU A 22 -8.45 4.14 -8.00
N THR A 23 -9.02 4.03 -6.81
CA THR A 23 -9.84 5.10 -6.21
C THR A 23 -9.09 5.64 -5.00
N TYR A 24 -8.82 6.93 -5.00
CA TYR A 24 -8.15 7.63 -3.90
C TYR A 24 -9.18 8.35 -3.05
N HIS A 25 -8.95 8.32 -1.74
CA HIS A 25 -9.88 8.87 -0.75
C HIS A 25 -9.06 9.57 0.34
N ASP A 26 -9.50 10.78 0.67
CA ASP A 26 -9.04 11.47 1.86
C ASP A 26 -9.85 10.94 3.04
N ILE A 27 -9.16 10.48 4.07
CA ILE A 27 -9.78 9.86 5.25
C ILE A 27 -9.24 10.57 6.49
N ASP A 28 -10.13 11.18 7.28
CA ASP A 28 -9.70 11.88 8.49
C ASP A 28 -9.03 10.92 9.50
N GLY A 29 -8.26 11.46 10.43
CA GLY A 29 -7.49 10.71 11.44
C GLY A 29 -8.31 9.79 12.35
N SER A 30 -7.63 9.07 13.24
CA SER A 30 -8.14 7.89 13.99
C SER A 30 -8.30 6.65 13.11
N LEU A 31 -7.19 6.20 12.53
CA LEU A 31 -7.08 4.95 11.79
C LEU A 31 -6.19 3.98 12.55
N THR A 32 -6.59 2.71 12.57
CA THR A 32 -5.72 1.60 12.96
C THR A 32 -5.01 1.09 11.70
N CYS A 33 -3.68 1.19 11.70
CA CYS A 33 -2.85 0.75 10.59
C CYS A 33 -2.22 -0.62 10.86
N VAL A 34 -2.21 -1.47 9.84
CA VAL A 34 -1.46 -2.73 9.82
C VAL A 34 -0.37 -2.62 8.76
N THR A 35 0.87 -2.64 9.22
CA THR A 35 2.04 -2.26 8.43
C THR A 35 3.06 -3.39 8.40
N VAL A 36 3.57 -3.68 7.20
CA VAL A 36 4.71 -4.56 6.98
C VAL A 36 5.80 -3.74 6.28
N LEU A 37 7.01 -3.74 6.86
CA LEU A 37 8.16 -2.99 6.36
C LEU A 37 9.37 -3.92 6.27
N HIS A 38 10.11 -3.82 5.18
CA HIS A 38 11.38 -4.49 4.96
C HIS A 38 12.46 -3.44 4.72
N SER A 39 13.59 -3.54 5.43
CA SER A 39 14.68 -2.58 5.25
C SER A 39 15.42 -2.72 3.92
N ALA A 40 15.39 -3.92 3.32
CA ALA A 40 16.04 -4.22 2.04
C ALA A 40 15.52 -5.55 1.44
N ASP A 41 15.64 -5.66 0.12
CA ASP A 41 15.61 -6.93 -0.62
C ASP A 41 16.82 -6.96 -1.58
N PRO A 42 18.01 -7.35 -1.10
CA PRO A 42 19.23 -7.34 -1.90
C PRO A 42 19.06 -8.13 -3.19
N ASP A 43 19.53 -7.57 -4.30
CA ASP A 43 19.44 -8.12 -5.66
C ASP A 43 18.01 -8.49 -6.10
N HIS A 44 16.97 -7.92 -5.45
CA HIS A 44 15.57 -8.34 -5.60
C HIS A 44 15.40 -9.87 -5.48
N SER A 45 16.22 -10.47 -4.60
CA SER A 45 16.36 -11.92 -4.46
C SER A 45 15.07 -12.60 -4.02
N MET A 46 14.14 -11.87 -3.39
CA MET A 46 12.83 -12.38 -3.01
C MET A 46 11.67 -11.66 -3.72
N GLY A 47 11.92 -10.54 -4.38
CA GLY A 47 10.89 -9.72 -5.02
C GLY A 47 9.87 -9.24 -3.99
N LEU A 48 10.36 -8.63 -2.91
CA LEU A 48 9.54 -8.12 -1.80
C LEU A 48 8.92 -6.77 -2.15
N ARG A 49 7.70 -6.54 -1.64
CA ARG A 49 7.18 -5.18 -1.49
C ARG A 49 7.78 -4.60 -0.21
N LEU A 50 8.60 -3.56 -0.34
CA LEU A 50 9.37 -3.05 0.80
C LEU A 50 8.47 -2.44 1.86
N GLU A 51 7.43 -1.72 1.43
CA GLU A 51 6.50 -1.04 2.31
C GLU A 51 5.07 -1.34 1.88
N HIS A 52 4.25 -1.84 2.81
CA HIS A 52 2.84 -2.08 2.56
C HIS A 52 2.04 -1.86 3.84
N THR A 53 1.25 -0.79 3.85
CA THR A 53 0.36 -0.44 4.97
C THR A 53 -1.08 -0.40 4.50
N HIS A 54 -1.95 -1.14 5.17
CA HIS A 54 -3.40 -0.97 5.07
C HIS A 54 -3.94 -0.41 6.39
N SER A 55 -5.07 0.28 6.32
CA SER A 55 -5.72 0.88 7.49
C SER A 55 -7.21 0.62 7.52
N PHE A 56 -7.80 0.74 8.70
CA PHE A 56 -9.24 0.75 8.92
C PHE A 56 -9.60 1.65 10.11
N SER A 57 -10.82 2.17 10.12
CA SER A 57 -11.40 2.91 11.24
C SER A 57 -12.29 1.95 12.05
N PRO A 58 -12.17 1.94 13.39
CA PRO A 58 -13.04 1.11 14.25
C PRO A 58 -14.45 1.69 14.38
N ASP A 59 -14.63 2.97 14.07
CA ASP A 59 -15.81 3.78 14.41
C ASP A 59 -16.50 4.42 13.19
N ARG A 60 -15.87 4.41 12.02
CA ARG A 60 -16.45 4.95 10.78
C ARG A 60 -16.64 3.87 9.73
N GLU A 61 -17.83 3.88 9.13
CA GLU A 61 -18.11 3.05 7.97
C GLU A 61 -17.34 3.54 6.75
N ASN A 62 -16.90 2.61 5.91
CA ASN A 62 -16.18 2.88 4.65
C ASN A 62 -14.87 3.68 4.80
N ALA A 63 -14.28 3.71 6.01
CA ALA A 63 -13.00 4.35 6.28
C ALA A 63 -11.91 3.28 6.45
N GLY A 64 -11.15 3.04 5.38
CA GLY A 64 -10.03 2.11 5.35
C GLY A 64 -9.57 1.82 3.93
N GLY A 65 -8.36 1.28 3.79
CA GLY A 65 -7.78 1.03 2.47
C GLY A 65 -6.27 0.87 2.49
N HIS A 66 -5.65 1.12 1.34
CA HIS A 66 -4.20 1.20 1.20
C HIS A 66 -3.75 2.60 1.62
N TYR A 67 -2.83 2.69 2.58
CA TYR A 67 -2.26 3.95 3.01
C TYR A 67 -1.22 4.44 2.00
N HIS A 68 -1.27 5.72 1.65
CA HIS A 68 -0.30 6.36 0.75
C HIS A 68 0.59 7.34 1.52
N TYR A 69 0.00 8.41 2.06
CA TYR A 69 0.66 9.43 2.84
C TYR A 69 -0.38 10.28 3.57
N ASP A 70 0.06 11.08 4.53
CA ASP A 70 -0.78 12.09 5.16
C ASP A 70 -0.98 13.30 4.28
N ILE A 71 -2.15 13.91 4.39
CA ILE A 71 -2.43 15.22 3.81
C ILE A 71 -2.55 16.24 4.94
N GLU A 72 -2.05 17.44 4.70
CA GLU A 72 -2.33 18.58 5.58
C GLU A 72 -3.82 18.93 5.41
N SER A 73 -4.64 18.52 6.38
CA SER A 73 -6.06 18.87 6.41
C SER A 73 -6.24 20.24 7.08
N HIS A 74 -7.27 20.99 6.68
CA HIS A 74 -7.54 22.34 7.19
C HIS A 74 -7.78 22.43 8.71
N ASP A 75 -8.08 21.31 9.38
CA ASP A 75 -8.50 21.26 10.79
C ASP A 75 -7.48 20.59 11.73
N ALA A 76 -6.33 20.12 11.22
CA ALA A 76 -5.28 19.50 12.02
C ALA A 76 -3.89 19.97 11.56
N ASP A 77 -3.27 20.85 12.36
CA ASP A 77 -1.94 21.40 12.10
C ASP A 77 -0.80 20.37 12.24
N THR A 78 -1.08 19.16 12.74
CA THR A 78 -0.06 18.15 13.01
C THR A 78 -0.62 16.73 12.90
N VAL A 79 0.07 15.88 12.15
CA VAL A 79 -0.18 14.44 12.08
C VAL A 79 0.52 13.75 13.25
N GLU A 80 -0.16 12.83 13.93
CA GLU A 80 0.40 12.07 15.05
C GLU A 80 0.32 10.56 14.80
N TYR A 81 1.35 9.84 15.27
CA TYR A 81 1.49 8.40 15.12
C TYR A 81 1.88 7.74 16.45
N GLU A 82 1.18 6.68 16.79
CA GLU A 82 1.60 5.73 17.83
C GLU A 82 1.67 4.34 17.21
N ALA A 83 2.82 3.65 17.37
CA ALA A 83 3.03 2.36 16.74
C ALA A 83 3.74 1.36 17.66
N TYR A 84 3.29 0.12 17.56
CA TYR A 84 3.84 -1.02 18.27
C TYR A 84 4.36 -2.03 17.23
N PHE A 85 5.68 -2.11 17.09
CA PHE A 85 6.31 -2.99 16.10
C PHE A 85 7.09 -4.13 16.77
N ASN A 86 7.30 -5.20 16.00
CA ASN A 86 8.23 -6.27 16.35
C ASN A 86 9.01 -6.70 15.11
N THR A 87 10.12 -7.40 15.31
CA THR A 87 10.96 -7.91 14.22
C THR A 87 10.52 -9.33 13.82
N ALA A 88 10.46 -9.57 12.52
CA ALA A 88 10.22 -10.93 11.99
C ALA A 88 11.52 -11.75 12.08
N LYS A 89 11.42 -13.00 12.55
CA LYS A 89 12.57 -13.91 12.62
C LYS A 89 12.88 -14.59 11.30
N MET A 90 11.86 -14.81 10.47
CA MET A 90 11.95 -15.47 9.16
C MET A 90 10.98 -14.83 8.17
N ILE A 91 11.31 -14.91 6.89
CA ILE A 91 10.46 -14.49 5.77
C ILE A 91 10.17 -15.72 4.91
N TYR A 92 8.91 -15.93 4.57
CA TYR A 92 8.50 -16.98 3.64
C TYR A 92 7.99 -16.34 2.35
N ARG A 93 8.65 -16.61 1.23
CA ARG A 93 8.15 -16.23 -0.09
C ARG A 93 7.32 -17.37 -0.65
N ILE A 94 6.01 -17.15 -0.74
CA ILE A 94 5.05 -18.08 -1.32
C ILE A 94 4.65 -17.54 -2.68
N ASP A 95 4.56 -18.44 -3.67
CA ASP A 95 4.09 -18.15 -5.03
C ASP A 95 4.69 -16.86 -5.63
N ARG A 96 6.02 -16.84 -5.74
CA ARG A 96 6.73 -15.68 -6.33
C ARG A 96 6.37 -15.59 -7.82
N PRO A 97 5.88 -14.44 -8.31
CA PRO A 97 5.63 -14.24 -9.73
C PRO A 97 6.91 -14.43 -10.56
N GLU A 98 6.80 -15.04 -11.74
CA GLU A 98 7.93 -15.21 -12.66
C GLU A 98 8.37 -13.88 -13.30
N VAL A 99 7.44 -12.92 -13.38
CA VAL A 99 7.69 -11.58 -13.94
C VAL A 99 7.97 -10.60 -12.81
N HIS A 100 9.04 -9.82 -12.95
CA HIS A 100 9.40 -8.75 -12.03
C HIS A 100 9.23 -7.41 -12.72
N LEU A 101 8.53 -6.48 -12.05
CA LEU A 101 8.51 -5.08 -12.47
C LEU A 101 9.84 -4.46 -12.02
N GLU A 102 10.52 -3.75 -12.93
CA GLU A 102 11.80 -3.08 -12.61
C GLU A 102 11.64 -1.87 -11.68
N ARG A 103 10.40 -1.36 -11.51
CA ARG A 103 10.08 -0.25 -10.61
C ARG A 103 8.95 -0.61 -9.66
N ASP A 104 9.05 -0.09 -8.43
CA ASP A 104 7.93 -0.08 -7.51
C ASP A 104 6.88 0.92 -8.00
N LEU A 105 5.60 0.64 -7.76
CA LEU A 105 4.46 1.39 -8.33
C LEU A 105 4.25 2.77 -7.67
N HIS A 106 5.25 3.26 -6.93
CA HIS A 106 5.20 4.51 -6.17
C HIS A 106 6.01 5.63 -6.80
N ASP A 107 6.71 5.35 -7.91
CA ASP A 107 7.43 6.33 -8.72
C ASP A 107 6.63 6.84 -9.92
#